data_AF-A0A6A4HQI6-F1
#
_entry.id   AF-A0A6A4HQI6-F1
#
_cell.length_a   1.000
_cell.length_b   1.000
_cell.length_c   1.000
_cell.angle_alpha   90.00
_cell.angle_beta   90.00
_cell.angle_gamma   90.00
#
_symmetry.space_group_name_H-M   'P 1'
#
loop_
_entity.id
_entity.type
_entity.pdbx_description
1 polymer ?
#
loop_
_entity_poly.entity_id
_entity_poly.type
_entity_poly.pdbx_seq_one_letter_code
_entity_poly.pdbx_strand_id
1 'polypeptide(L)'
;MPPLARILLHSSASAIMIYGYKSLQSLPVNDFIEQQYGGHLQYLTIQGLFIACAAMTFSLLKDLFPSATVLGPLKRILLIVSYASLDCHFDGEPSSSSDSPQFIRIPLRTDISLHAVPAITLLADFLLFERKYTKNEVLYGAPAVSLGYSALYAWWVEHCATFNNGRFPYPFLTDNPPEIRLAIYVGAGTLALSSFWLINRLHA
;
A
#
# COMPACT_ATOMS: atom_id res chain seq x y z
N MET A 1 -23.90 -5.36 11.82
CA MET A 1 -24.02 -4.18 10.92
C MET A 1 -24.71 -4.60 9.64
N PRO A 2 -25.56 -3.76 9.02
CA PRO A 2 -26.29 -4.14 7.82
C PRO A 2 -25.30 -4.41 6.66
N PRO A 3 -25.53 -5.45 5.83
CA PRO A 3 -24.69 -5.79 4.68
C PRO A 3 -24.41 -4.60 3.74
N LEU A 4 -25.35 -3.67 3.64
CA LEU A 4 -25.25 -2.47 2.81
C LEU A 4 -24.03 -1.59 3.17
N ALA A 5 -23.72 -1.40 4.45
CA ALA A 5 -22.61 -0.54 4.86
C ALA A 5 -21.25 -1.09 4.40
N ARG A 6 -21.08 -2.42 4.44
CA ARG A 6 -19.86 -3.11 3.97
C ARG A 6 -19.72 -3.01 2.46
N ILE A 7 -20.81 -3.29 1.73
CA ILE A 7 -20.86 -3.18 0.28
C ILE A 7 -20.51 -1.76 -0.16
N LEU A 8 -21.07 -0.74 0.49
CA LEU A 8 -20.77 0.66 0.18
C LEU A 8 -19.31 1.02 0.46
N LEU A 9 -18.76 0.62 1.61
CA LEU A 9 -17.35 0.88 1.92
C LEU A 9 -16.44 0.23 0.87
N HIS A 10 -16.58 -1.08 0.66
CA HIS A 10 -15.69 -1.85 -0.22
C HIS A 10 -15.80 -1.43 -1.69
N SER A 11 -17.02 -1.20 -2.20
CA SER A 11 -17.21 -0.78 -3.59
C SER A 11 -16.70 0.65 -3.84
N SER A 12 -17.00 1.60 -2.96
CA SER A 12 -16.54 2.99 -3.10
C SER A 12 -15.02 3.09 -2.94
N ALA A 13 -14.43 2.39 -1.97
CA ALA A 13 -12.98 2.35 -1.77
C ALA A 13 -12.25 1.82 -3.02
N SER A 14 -12.67 0.67 -3.55
CA SER A 14 -12.10 0.11 -4.79
C SER A 14 -12.24 1.07 -5.97
N ALA A 15 -13.43 1.67 -6.16
CA ALA A 15 -13.66 2.59 -7.26
C ALA A 15 -12.76 3.84 -7.17
N ILE A 16 -12.60 4.41 -5.97
CA ILE A 16 -11.77 5.60 -5.75
C ILE A 16 -10.28 5.28 -5.93
N MET A 17 -9.81 4.11 -5.49
CA MET A 17 -8.42 3.68 -5.71
C MET A 17 -8.12 3.46 -7.20
N ILE A 18 -9.04 2.83 -7.94
CA ILE A 18 -8.93 2.67 -9.41
C ILE A 18 -8.91 4.03 -10.10
N TYR A 19 -9.77 4.96 -9.66
CA TYR A 19 -9.76 6.33 -10.17
C TYR A 19 -8.43 7.03 -9.90
N GLY A 20 -7.87 6.90 -8.69
CA GLY A 20 -6.57 7.47 -8.33
C GLY A 20 -5.46 6.99 -9.27
N TYR A 21 -5.36 5.67 -9.48
CA TYR A 21 -4.37 5.10 -10.40
C TYR A 21 -4.56 5.58 -11.83
N LYS A 22 -5.79 5.55 -12.36
CA LYS A 22 -6.07 6.03 -13.73
C LYS A 22 -5.78 7.52 -13.90
N SER A 23 -5.94 8.32 -12.85
CA SER A 23 -5.67 9.75 -12.88
C SER A 23 -4.18 10.07 -12.95
N LEU A 24 -3.27 9.11 -12.72
CA LEU A 24 -1.84 9.30 -12.96
C LEU A 24 -1.52 9.44 -14.45
N GLN A 25 -2.30 8.80 -15.33
CA GLN A 25 -2.05 8.79 -16.78
C GLN A 25 -2.18 10.16 -17.42
N SER A 26 -2.87 11.11 -16.77
CA SER A 26 -3.00 12.48 -17.27
C SER A 26 -1.89 13.42 -16.77
N LEU A 27 -0.98 12.93 -15.92
CA LEU A 27 0.10 13.73 -15.35
C LEU A 27 1.35 13.69 -16.25
N PRO A 28 2.09 14.82 -16.39
CA PRO A 28 3.32 14.85 -17.18
C PRO A 28 4.39 13.86 -16.71
N VAL A 29 4.42 13.55 -15.41
CA VAL A 29 5.34 12.57 -14.83
C VAL A 29 5.09 11.14 -15.30
N ASN A 30 3.89 10.83 -15.81
CA ASN A 30 3.52 9.49 -16.26
C ASN A 30 4.46 8.99 -17.36
N ASP A 31 4.68 9.81 -18.38
CA ASP A 31 5.51 9.44 -19.54
C ASP A 31 6.95 9.14 -19.13
N PHE A 32 7.47 9.87 -18.14
CA PHE A 32 8.79 9.64 -17.58
C PHE A 32 8.86 8.33 -16.79
N ILE A 33 7.84 8.05 -15.97
CA ILE A 33 7.79 6.82 -15.16
C ILE A 33 7.59 5.58 -16.05
N GLU A 34 6.71 5.65 -17.05
CA GLU A 34 6.43 4.50 -17.94
C GLU A 34 7.62 4.08 -18.79
N GLN A 35 8.55 4.99 -19.08
CA GLN A 35 9.79 4.69 -19.79
C GLN A 35 10.84 3.98 -18.92
N GLN A 36 10.67 3.99 -17.60
CA GLN A 36 11.58 3.30 -16.67
C GLN A 36 11.23 1.82 -16.57
N TYR A 37 12.24 0.98 -16.37
CA TYR A 37 12.01 -0.41 -16.04
C TYR A 37 11.20 -0.52 -14.73
N GLY A 38 10.16 -1.34 -14.76
CA GLY A 38 9.20 -1.48 -13.66
C GLY A 38 8.06 -0.46 -13.68
N GLY A 39 8.13 0.60 -14.51
CA GLY A 39 7.05 1.57 -14.68
C GLY A 39 6.58 2.15 -13.34
N HIS A 40 5.26 2.21 -13.12
CA HIS A 40 4.68 2.62 -11.82
C HIS A 40 4.88 1.57 -10.70
N LEU A 41 5.14 0.30 -11.04
CA LEU A 41 5.29 -0.77 -10.04
C LEU A 41 6.62 -0.73 -9.28
N GLN A 42 7.54 0.15 -9.63
CA GLN A 42 8.73 0.40 -8.79
C GLN A 42 8.36 1.14 -7.47
N TYR A 43 7.27 1.91 -7.46
CA TYR A 43 6.84 2.68 -6.30
C TYR A 43 6.07 1.81 -5.31
N LEU A 44 6.53 1.78 -4.05
CA LEU A 44 5.89 1.01 -2.98
C LEU A 44 4.42 1.42 -2.80
N THR A 45 4.13 2.71 -2.90
CA THR A 45 2.78 3.27 -2.81
C THR A 45 1.83 2.68 -3.86
N ILE A 46 2.30 2.49 -5.10
CA ILE A 46 1.46 1.94 -6.18
C ILE A 46 1.22 0.43 -5.96
N GLN A 47 2.24 -0.30 -5.50
CA GLN A 47 2.03 -1.70 -5.11
C GLN A 47 1.02 -1.79 -3.95
N GLY A 48 1.17 -0.96 -2.92
CA GLY A 48 0.25 -0.85 -1.81
C GLY A 48 -1.18 -0.53 -2.25
N LEU A 49 -1.35 0.42 -3.18
CA LEU A 49 -2.65 0.76 -3.77
C LEU A 49 -3.31 -0.44 -4.45
N PHE A 50 -2.58 -1.21 -5.25
CA PHE A 50 -3.12 -2.40 -5.90
C PHE A 50 -3.51 -3.49 -4.90
N ILE A 51 -2.70 -3.70 -3.87
CA ILE A 51 -2.97 -4.70 -2.82
C ILE A 51 -4.18 -4.27 -1.98
N ALA A 52 -4.30 -2.98 -1.66
CA ALA A 52 -5.46 -2.40 -0.96
C ALA A 52 -6.74 -2.51 -1.80
N CYS A 53 -6.67 -2.17 -3.09
CA CYS A 53 -7.77 -2.31 -4.03
C CYS A 53 -8.20 -3.77 -4.18
N ALA A 54 -7.24 -4.70 -4.23
CA ALA A 54 -7.53 -6.12 -4.23
C ALA A 54 -8.23 -6.53 -2.91
N ALA A 55 -7.72 -6.10 -1.75
CA ALA A 55 -8.33 -6.39 -0.44
C ALA A 55 -9.79 -5.94 -0.36
N MET A 56 -10.09 -4.71 -0.80
CA MET A 56 -11.45 -4.16 -0.84
C MET A 56 -12.33 -4.94 -1.82
N THR A 57 -11.80 -5.28 -3.00
CA THR A 57 -12.55 -6.06 -4.00
C THR A 57 -12.87 -7.47 -3.52
N PHE A 58 -11.92 -8.17 -2.90
CA PHE A 58 -12.16 -9.48 -2.28
C PHE A 58 -13.15 -9.41 -1.11
N SER A 59 -13.12 -8.31 -0.35
CA SER A 59 -14.09 -8.07 0.72
C SER A 59 -15.50 -7.87 0.17
N LEU A 60 -15.64 -7.09 -0.91
CA LEU A 60 -16.90 -6.93 -1.63
C LEU A 60 -17.41 -8.27 -2.17
N LEU A 61 -16.54 -9.07 -2.81
CA LEU A 61 -16.92 -10.40 -3.29
C LEU A 61 -17.39 -11.31 -2.16
N LYS A 62 -16.76 -11.25 -0.99
CA LYS A 62 -17.19 -12.01 0.19
C LYS A 62 -18.54 -11.55 0.73
N ASP A 63 -18.83 -10.25 0.70
CA ASP A 63 -20.13 -9.73 1.12
C ASP A 63 -21.25 -10.17 0.15
N LEU A 64 -20.96 -10.24 -1.15
CA LEU A 64 -21.91 -10.69 -2.18
C LEU A 64 -22.07 -12.21 -2.23
N PHE A 65 -21.00 -12.95 -1.93
CA PHE A 65 -20.95 -14.41 -1.95
C PHE A 65 -20.43 -15.00 -0.63
N PRO A 66 -21.23 -14.97 0.46
CA PRO A 66 -20.78 -15.39 1.80
C PRO A 66 -20.29 -16.85 1.88
N SER A 67 -20.75 -17.71 0.96
CA SER A 67 -20.39 -19.13 0.89
C SER A 67 -18.94 -19.39 0.43
N ALA A 68 -18.23 -18.38 -0.07
CA ALA A 68 -16.85 -18.52 -0.55
C ALA A 68 -15.83 -18.43 0.60
N THR A 69 -15.52 -19.58 1.23
CA THR A 69 -14.69 -19.65 2.44
C THR A 69 -13.22 -19.23 2.25
N VAL A 70 -12.66 -19.40 1.03
CA VAL A 70 -11.26 -19.06 0.70
C VAL A 70 -11.00 -17.55 0.68
N LEU A 71 -12.04 -16.72 0.52
CA LEU A 71 -11.89 -15.25 0.45
C LEU A 71 -11.46 -14.62 1.78
N GLY A 72 -11.74 -15.27 2.90
CA GLY A 72 -11.38 -14.77 4.23
C GLY A 72 -9.87 -14.71 4.47
N PRO A 73 -9.15 -15.84 4.39
CA PRO A 73 -7.69 -15.86 4.58
C PRO A 73 -6.93 -14.95 3.59
N LEU A 74 -7.34 -14.94 2.32
CA LEU A 74 -6.70 -14.08 1.30
C LEU A 74 -6.85 -12.59 1.63
N LYS A 75 -8.06 -12.15 1.99
CA LYS A 75 -8.31 -10.78 2.47
C LYS A 75 -7.36 -10.44 3.62
N ARG A 76 -7.22 -11.34 4.60
CA ARG A 76 -6.42 -11.10 5.80
C ARG A 76 -4.93 -10.97 5.51
N ILE A 77 -4.40 -11.70 4.53
CA ILE A 77 -3.02 -11.53 4.05
C ILE A 77 -2.86 -10.16 3.37
N LEU A 78 -3.79 -9.82 2.46
CA LEU A 78 -3.76 -8.56 1.74
C LEU A 78 -3.84 -7.35 2.69
N LEU A 79 -4.62 -7.42 3.76
CA LEU A 79 -4.67 -6.37 4.79
C LEU A 79 -3.30 -6.16 5.43
N ILE A 80 -2.63 -7.22 5.89
CA ILE A 80 -1.29 -7.14 6.51
C ILE A 80 -0.30 -6.49 5.54
N VAL A 81 -0.26 -6.93 4.30
CA VAL A 81 0.65 -6.39 3.28
C VAL A 81 0.33 -4.93 2.97
N SER A 82 -0.95 -4.58 2.90
CA SER A 82 -1.37 -3.21 2.61
C SER A 82 -0.94 -2.25 3.72
N TYR A 83 -1.12 -2.62 4.99
CA TYR A 83 -0.61 -1.83 6.12
C TYR A 83 0.91 -1.66 6.08
N ALA A 84 1.63 -2.69 5.63
CA ALA A 84 3.07 -2.62 5.47
C ALA A 84 3.54 -1.74 4.30
N SER A 85 2.63 -1.46 3.35
CA SER A 85 2.88 -0.64 2.16
C SER A 85 2.42 0.81 2.34
N LEU A 86 1.81 1.15 3.48
CA LEU A 86 1.40 2.51 3.79
C LEU A 86 2.64 3.35 4.12
N ASP A 87 2.96 4.26 3.20
CA ASP A 87 4.04 5.22 3.38
C ASP A 87 3.70 6.17 4.53
N CYS A 88 4.53 6.14 5.58
CA CYS A 88 4.48 7.08 6.69
C CYS A 88 5.60 8.11 6.53
N HIS A 89 5.57 8.87 5.44
CA HIS A 89 6.47 10.03 5.29
C HIS A 89 5.95 11.18 6.16
N PHE A 90 6.57 11.39 7.32
CA PHE A 90 6.22 12.47 8.24
C PHE A 90 6.94 13.81 7.94
N ASP A 91 7.98 13.80 7.10
CA ASP A 91 8.82 14.97 6.83
C ASP A 91 8.85 15.42 5.35
N GLY A 92 7.99 14.84 4.51
CA GLY A 92 7.89 15.19 3.09
C GLY A 92 6.79 16.22 2.83
N GLU A 93 7.11 17.26 2.08
CA GLU A 93 6.09 18.17 1.53
C GLU A 93 5.05 17.33 0.77
N PRO A 94 3.74 17.43 1.07
CA PRO A 94 2.72 16.60 0.43
C PRO A 94 2.81 16.68 -1.09
N SER A 95 2.61 15.57 -1.80
CA SER A 95 2.75 15.52 -3.27
C SER A 95 1.81 16.49 -4.01
N SER A 96 0.76 16.96 -3.32
CA SER A 96 -0.21 17.93 -3.81
C SER A 96 0.05 19.39 -3.41
N SER A 97 1.08 19.65 -2.59
CA SER A 97 1.46 20.99 -2.13
C SER A 97 1.81 21.93 -3.28
N SER A 98 1.63 23.24 -3.07
CA SER A 98 2.12 24.28 -3.98
C SER A 98 3.63 24.28 -4.15
N ASP A 99 4.33 23.75 -3.15
CA ASP A 99 5.78 23.83 -3.06
C ASP A 99 6.45 22.62 -3.76
N SER A 100 5.66 21.60 -4.12
CA SER A 100 6.11 20.50 -4.97
C SER A 100 6.40 21.00 -6.41
N PRO A 101 7.52 20.57 -7.02
CA PRO A 101 7.82 20.91 -8.41
C PRO A 101 6.67 20.51 -9.35
N GLN A 102 6.24 21.42 -10.22
CA GLN A 102 5.05 21.22 -11.06
C GLN A 102 5.06 19.93 -11.88
N PHE A 103 6.25 19.48 -12.30
CA PHE A 103 6.41 18.24 -13.07
C PHE A 103 5.96 16.99 -12.29
N ILE A 104 6.21 16.94 -10.98
CA ILE A 104 5.89 15.80 -10.10
C ILE A 104 4.68 16.04 -9.21
N ARG A 105 4.11 17.25 -9.24
CA ARG A 105 2.98 17.63 -8.38
C ARG A 105 1.72 16.89 -8.81
N ILE A 106 1.07 16.26 -7.84
CA ILE A 106 -0.16 15.48 -8.03
C ILE A 106 -1.37 16.33 -7.60
N PRO A 107 -2.47 16.38 -8.37
CA PRO A 107 -3.69 17.06 -7.93
C PRO A 107 -4.20 16.45 -6.61
N LEU A 108 -4.63 17.30 -5.67
CA LEU A 108 -5.07 16.87 -4.33
C LEU A 108 -6.08 15.70 -4.34
N ARG A 109 -7.02 15.71 -5.29
CA ARG A 109 -8.02 14.62 -5.44
C ARG A 109 -7.34 13.28 -5.75
N THR A 110 -6.38 13.29 -6.67
CA THR A 110 -5.59 12.11 -7.03
C THR A 110 -4.75 11.67 -5.84
N ASP A 111 -4.08 12.61 -5.17
CA ASP A 111 -3.25 12.33 -3.99
C ASP A 111 -4.04 11.67 -2.85
N ILE A 112 -5.23 12.17 -2.53
CA ILE A 112 -6.16 11.56 -1.56
C ILE A 112 -6.56 10.15 -1.97
N SER A 113 -6.86 9.93 -3.25
CA SER A 113 -7.22 8.61 -3.79
C SER A 113 -6.07 7.60 -3.72
N LEU A 114 -4.82 8.06 -3.83
CA LEU A 114 -3.62 7.22 -3.81
C LEU A 114 -3.12 6.91 -2.40
N HIS A 115 -3.27 7.84 -1.45
CA HIS A 115 -2.68 7.72 -0.11
C HIS A 115 -3.73 7.55 0.99
N ALA A 116 -4.62 8.53 1.14
CA ALA A 116 -5.54 8.59 2.28
C ALA A 116 -6.65 7.54 2.20
N VAL A 117 -7.25 7.37 1.02
CA VAL A 117 -8.38 6.44 0.83
C VAL A 117 -7.99 4.99 1.13
N PRO A 118 -6.88 4.43 0.58
CA PRO A 118 -6.41 3.10 0.97
C PRO A 118 -6.25 2.97 2.49
N ALA A 119 -5.51 3.88 3.12
CA ALA A 119 -5.21 3.82 4.55
C ALA A 119 -6.48 3.82 5.42
N ILE A 120 -7.36 4.80 5.20
CA ILE A 120 -8.57 5.00 6.00
C ILE A 120 -9.54 3.85 5.80
N THR A 121 -9.73 3.38 4.57
CA THR A 121 -10.71 2.33 4.28
C THR A 121 -10.23 0.96 4.76
N LEU A 122 -8.94 0.64 4.66
CA LEU A 122 -8.36 -0.56 5.26
C LEU A 122 -8.51 -0.56 6.78
N LEU A 123 -8.20 0.58 7.42
CA LEU A 123 -8.35 0.75 8.86
C LEU A 123 -9.81 0.61 9.30
N ALA A 124 -10.73 1.25 8.58
CA ALA A 124 -12.17 1.15 8.85
C ALA A 124 -12.68 -0.28 8.67
N ASP A 125 -12.31 -0.98 7.59
CA ASP A 125 -12.70 -2.38 7.39
C ASP A 125 -12.16 -3.28 8.50
N PHE A 126 -10.89 -3.11 8.89
CA PHE A 126 -10.30 -3.89 9.97
C PHE A 126 -11.01 -3.65 11.31
N LEU A 127 -11.19 -2.38 11.70
CA LEU A 127 -11.77 -2.03 13.00
C LEU A 127 -13.27 -2.36 13.10
N LEU A 128 -14.03 -2.15 12.02
CA LEU A 128 -15.50 -2.23 12.05
C LEU A 128 -16.05 -3.58 11.59
N PHE A 129 -15.37 -4.28 10.68
CA PHE A 129 -15.94 -5.44 9.99
C PHE A 129 -15.16 -6.74 10.14
N GLU A 130 -13.86 -6.65 10.39
CA GLU A 130 -12.97 -7.81 10.52
C GLU A 130 -12.91 -8.34 11.95
N ARG A 131 -12.48 -9.59 12.11
CA ARG A 131 -12.17 -10.16 13.43
C ARG A 131 -10.70 -9.92 13.76
N LYS A 132 -10.44 -9.65 15.03
CA LYS A 132 -9.08 -9.59 15.58
C LYS A 132 -8.23 -10.78 15.15
N TYR A 133 -6.96 -10.54 14.83
CA TYR A 133 -6.03 -11.61 14.49
C TYR A 133 -5.71 -12.49 15.68
N THR A 134 -5.72 -13.79 15.44
CA THR A 134 -5.38 -14.82 16.43
C THR A 134 -3.90 -14.74 16.80
N LYS A 135 -3.53 -15.30 17.96
CA LYS A 135 -2.13 -15.30 18.43
C LYS A 135 -1.16 -15.89 17.40
N ASN A 136 -1.55 -16.96 16.72
CA ASN A 136 -0.70 -17.61 15.70
C ASN A 136 -0.54 -16.73 14.46
N GLU A 137 -1.62 -16.07 14.00
CA GLU A 137 -1.53 -15.15 12.88
C GLU A 137 -0.67 -13.92 13.22
N VAL A 138 -0.75 -13.40 14.45
CA VAL A 138 0.05 -12.25 14.89
C VAL A 138 1.53 -12.60 15.08
N LEU A 139 1.82 -13.78 15.65
CA LEU A 139 3.17 -14.18 16.03
C LEU A 139 3.97 -14.78 14.85
N TYR A 140 3.30 -15.49 13.94
CA TYR A 140 3.96 -16.16 12.81
C TYR A 140 3.51 -15.62 11.47
N GLY A 141 2.21 -15.45 11.26
CA GLY A 141 1.64 -15.03 9.97
C GLY A 141 2.08 -13.61 9.57
N ALA A 142 1.85 -12.63 10.44
CA ALA A 142 2.15 -11.24 10.17
C ALA A 142 3.65 -10.98 9.96
N PRO A 143 4.58 -11.52 10.78
CA PRO A 143 6.00 -11.41 10.48
C PRO A 143 6.40 -12.08 9.17
N ALA A 144 5.91 -13.30 8.90
CA ALA A 144 6.25 -14.00 7.67
C ALA A 144 5.81 -13.23 6.42
N VAL A 145 4.57 -12.71 6.42
CA VAL A 145 4.01 -11.94 5.31
C VAL A 145 4.69 -10.58 5.18
N SER A 146 4.85 -9.85 6.28
CA SER A 146 5.45 -8.50 6.26
C SER A 146 6.91 -8.55 5.85
N LEU A 147 7.73 -9.41 6.47
CA LEU A 147 9.15 -9.55 6.12
C LEU A 147 9.33 -10.11 4.72
N GLY A 148 8.50 -11.09 4.33
CA GLY A 148 8.51 -11.64 2.98
C GLY A 148 8.22 -10.58 1.91
N TYR A 149 7.20 -9.75 2.14
CA TYR A 149 6.89 -8.65 1.21
C TYR A 149 7.95 -7.55 1.23
N SER A 150 8.46 -7.15 2.39
CA SER A 150 9.55 -6.18 2.48
C SER A 150 10.81 -6.65 1.74
N ALA A 151 11.17 -7.92 1.87
CA ALA A 151 12.30 -8.51 1.14
C ALA A 151 12.04 -8.58 -0.37
N LEU A 152 10.82 -8.95 -0.77
CA LEU A 152 10.41 -8.97 -2.18
C LEU A 152 10.48 -7.57 -2.80
N TYR A 153 9.96 -6.56 -2.10
CA TYR A 153 10.00 -5.17 -2.55
C TYR A 153 11.43 -4.65 -2.64
N ALA A 154 12.25 -4.89 -1.61
CA ALA A 154 13.66 -4.50 -1.61
C ALA A 154 14.42 -5.12 -2.79
N TRP A 155 14.21 -6.41 -3.04
CA TRP A 155 14.77 -7.07 -4.22
C TRP A 155 14.27 -6.44 -5.52
N TRP A 156 12.97 -6.20 -5.64
CA TRP A 156 12.36 -5.66 -6.86
C TRP A 156 12.83 -4.24 -7.18
N VAL A 157 12.90 -3.35 -6.19
CA VAL A 157 13.31 -1.96 -6.41
C VAL A 157 14.80 -1.84 -6.74
N GLU A 158 15.65 -2.64 -6.10
CA GLU A 158 17.07 -2.74 -6.48
C GLU A 158 17.23 -3.30 -7.89
N HIS A 159 16.44 -4.31 -8.26
CA HIS A 159 16.43 -4.85 -9.61
C HIS A 159 15.99 -3.81 -10.64
N CYS A 160 14.95 -3.00 -10.36
CA CYS A 160 14.56 -1.91 -11.25
C CYS A 160 15.69 -0.90 -11.42
N ALA A 161 16.41 -0.56 -10.34
CA ALA A 161 17.52 0.37 -10.38
C ALA A 161 18.66 -0.11 -11.29
N THR A 162 18.92 -1.42 -11.43
CA THR A 162 19.97 -1.92 -12.34
C THR A 162 19.66 -1.63 -13.81
N PHE A 163 18.39 -1.58 -14.19
CA PHE A 163 17.94 -1.21 -15.54
C PHE A 163 17.70 0.30 -15.70
N ASN A 164 17.61 1.04 -14.60
CA ASN A 164 17.36 2.48 -14.58
C ASN A 164 18.64 3.30 -14.31
N ASN A 165 19.81 2.78 -14.68
CA ASN A 165 21.12 3.44 -14.48
C ASN A 165 21.39 3.81 -13.01
N GLY A 166 21.00 2.95 -12.06
CA GLY A 166 21.16 3.16 -10.63
C GLY A 166 20.16 4.15 -10.01
N ARG A 167 19.17 4.63 -10.78
CA ARG A 167 18.13 5.53 -10.26
C ARG A 167 17.00 4.73 -9.63
N PHE A 168 16.64 5.11 -8.41
CA PHE A 168 15.52 4.58 -7.67
C PHE A 168 14.30 5.50 -7.80
N PRO A 169 13.07 4.99 -7.56
CA PRO A 169 11.87 5.82 -7.52
C PRO A 169 11.90 6.90 -6.44
N TYR A 170 12.67 6.67 -5.38
CA TYR A 170 12.81 7.58 -4.26
C TYR A 170 14.23 8.14 -4.23
N PRO A 171 14.41 9.48 -4.24
CA PRO A 171 15.75 10.11 -4.22
C PRO A 171 16.63 9.61 -3.07
N PHE A 172 16.06 9.46 -1.86
CA PHE A 172 16.80 8.97 -0.69
C PHE A 172 17.35 7.54 -0.86
N LEU A 173 16.82 6.72 -1.77
CA LEU A 173 17.44 5.44 -2.10
C LEU A 173 18.60 5.64 -3.08
N THR A 174 18.43 6.49 -4.09
CA THR A 174 19.50 6.83 -5.05
C THR A 174 20.73 7.43 -4.36
N ASP A 175 20.50 8.32 -3.40
CA ASP A 175 21.54 9.11 -2.76
C ASP A 175 22.32 8.35 -1.66
N ASN A 176 21.90 7.12 -1.33
CA ASN A 176 22.48 6.33 -0.26
C ASN A 176 23.14 5.03 -0.77
N PRO A 177 24.25 4.60 -0.15
CA PRO A 177 24.94 3.37 -0.52
C PRO A 177 24.12 2.12 -0.11
N PRO A 178 24.44 0.93 -0.66
CA PRO A 178 23.64 -0.29 -0.47
C PRO A 178 23.38 -0.68 0.99
N GLU A 179 24.34 -0.44 1.88
CA GLU A 179 24.25 -0.78 3.30
C GLU A 179 23.19 0.08 4.01
N ILE A 180 23.10 1.36 3.65
CA ILE A 180 22.10 2.28 4.18
C ILE A 180 20.73 1.98 3.60
N ARG A 181 20.64 1.64 2.30
CA ARG A 181 19.36 1.18 1.71
C ARG A 181 18.84 -0.08 2.39
N LEU A 182 19.71 -1.05 2.68
CA LEU A 182 19.34 -2.24 3.44
C LEU A 182 18.79 -1.86 4.82
N ALA A 183 19.44 -0.95 5.53
CA ALA A 183 18.94 -0.45 6.82
C ALA A 183 17.57 0.24 6.69
N ILE A 184 17.34 1.01 5.62
CA ILE A 184 16.05 1.63 5.32
C ILE A 184 14.97 0.56 5.10
N TYR A 185 15.23 -0.44 4.27
CA TYR A 185 14.25 -1.51 3.99
C TYR A 185 13.89 -2.30 5.26
N VAL A 186 14.89 -2.64 6.09
CA VAL A 186 14.68 -3.33 7.37
C VAL A 186 13.91 -2.44 8.36
N GLY A 187 14.27 -1.16 8.44
CA GLY A 187 13.60 -0.19 9.29
C GLY A 187 12.12 -0.01 8.93
N ALA A 188 11.84 0.21 7.65
CA ALA A 188 10.48 0.34 7.13
C ALA A 188 9.65 -0.93 7.37
N GLY A 189 10.21 -2.11 7.06
CA GLY A 189 9.53 -3.40 7.31
C GLY A 189 9.23 -3.64 8.79
N THR A 190 10.14 -3.22 9.68
CA THR A 190 9.93 -3.33 11.14
C THR A 190 8.86 -2.36 11.64
N LEU A 191 8.85 -1.13 11.13
CA LEU A 191 7.84 -0.12 11.45
C LEU A 191 6.45 -0.58 11.00
N ALA A 192 6.34 -1.11 9.79
CA ALA A 192 5.13 -1.71 9.24
C ALA A 192 4.57 -2.81 10.16
N LEU A 193 5.40 -3.79 10.51
CA LEU A 193 5.01 -4.90 11.38
C LEU A 193 4.60 -4.42 12.78
N SER A 194 5.36 -3.48 13.35
CA SER A 194 5.05 -2.90 14.65
C SER A 194 3.73 -2.13 14.65
N SER A 195 3.45 -1.42 13.56
CA SER A 195 2.19 -0.69 13.36
C SER A 195 1.01 -1.65 13.29
N PHE A 196 1.15 -2.75 12.55
CA PHE A 196 0.14 -3.81 12.51
C PHE A 196 -0.12 -4.40 13.91
N TRP A 197 0.94 -4.71 14.67
CA TRP A 197 0.80 -5.23 16.03
C TRP A 197 0.08 -4.25 16.95
N LEU A 198 0.40 -2.96 16.85
CA LEU A 198 -0.27 -1.91 17.62
C LEU A 198 -1.76 -1.84 17.26
N ILE A 199 -2.09 -1.76 15.97
CA ILE A 199 -3.48 -1.69 15.48
C ILE A 199 -4.27 -2.93 15.93
N ASN A 200 -3.71 -4.13 15.78
CA ASN A 200 -4.38 -5.36 16.22
C ASN A 200 -4.50 -5.45 17.75
N ARG A 201 -3.56 -4.87 18.51
CA ARG A 201 -3.67 -4.79 19.97
C ARG A 201 -4.84 -3.90 20.40
N LEU A 202 -5.03 -2.77 19.72
CA LEU A 202 -6.09 -1.79 19.98
C LEU A 202 -7.47 -2.26 19.49
N HIS A 203 -7.53 -3.21 18.56
CA HIS A 203 -8.77 -3.79 18.06
C HIS A 203 -9.45 -4.66 19.12
N ALA A 204 -10.75 -4.41 19.34
CA ALA A 204 -11.58 -5.08 20.35
C ALA A 204 -12.00 -6.50 19.93
#